data_AF-A0A357G0J9-F1
#
_entry.id   AF-A0A357G0J9-F1
#
_cell.length_a   1.000
_cell.length_b   1.000
_cell.length_c   1.000
_cell.angle_alpha   90.00
_cell.angle_beta   90.00
_cell.angle_gamma   90.00
#
_symmetry.space_group_name_H-M   'P 1'
#
loop_
_entity.id
_entity.type
_entity.pdbx_description
1 polymer ?
#
loop_
_entity_poly.entity_id
_entity_poly.type
_entity_poly.pdbx_seq_one_letter_code
_entity_poly.pdbx_strand_id
1 'polypeptide(L)'
;MIQSEPDNQLAAAKINEMLAQRKSGMNERQRQEFARVEADVKAGLPALLSPWYRYFLAYNPRPTLEKVSIPVLALNGENDVQVAAKENLALIAAALQAGKNNNFTVKSFPQLNHLFQTSQTGLLKEYAAIEETMAPAVLETIASWILELTKT
;
A
#
# COMPACT_ATOMS: atom_id res chain seq x y z
N MET A 1 -17.58 2.65 3.12
CA MET A 1 -17.88 3.89 3.88
C MET A 1 -16.92 5.01 3.50
N ILE A 2 -15.66 5.04 3.97
CA ILE A 2 -14.72 6.11 3.55
C ILE A 2 -14.48 6.13 2.04
N GLN A 3 -14.36 4.98 1.40
CA GLN A 3 -14.14 4.90 -0.06
C GLN A 3 -15.41 5.24 -0.87
N SER A 4 -16.60 4.92 -0.35
CA SER A 4 -17.84 4.85 -1.14
C SER A 4 -18.85 5.97 -0.86
N GLU A 5 -18.75 6.67 0.27
CA GLU A 5 -19.67 7.75 0.66
C GLU A 5 -19.06 9.12 0.34
N PRO A 6 -19.43 9.80 -0.76
CA PRO A 6 -18.76 11.03 -1.21
C PRO A 6 -18.91 12.21 -0.25
N ASP A 7 -19.98 12.24 0.56
CA ASP A 7 -20.17 13.30 1.55
C ASP A 7 -19.35 13.02 2.81
N ASN A 8 -18.39 13.90 3.09
CA ASN A 8 -17.51 13.78 4.25
C ASN A 8 -18.23 13.89 5.59
N GLN A 9 -19.27 14.73 5.68
CA GLN A 9 -20.07 14.87 6.91
C GLN A 9 -20.88 13.60 7.13
N LEU A 10 -21.47 13.04 6.08
CA LEU A 10 -22.22 11.79 6.17
C LEU A 10 -21.31 10.59 6.48
N ALA A 11 -20.13 10.51 5.87
CA ALA A 11 -19.14 9.49 6.18
C ALA A 11 -18.66 9.57 7.65
N ALA A 12 -18.42 10.78 8.16
CA ALA A 12 -18.07 11.01 9.55
C ALA A 12 -19.20 10.61 10.51
N ALA A 13 -20.44 10.99 10.20
CA ALA A 13 -21.62 10.65 10.99
C ALA A 13 -21.79 9.13 11.10
N LYS A 14 -21.69 8.40 9.97
CA LYS A 14 -21.78 6.93 9.94
C LYS A 14 -20.68 6.27 10.77
N ILE A 15 -19.44 6.78 10.74
CA ILE A 15 -18.36 6.26 11.59
C ILE A 15 -18.67 6.48 13.07
N ASN A 16 -19.09 7.69 13.45
CA ASN A 16 -19.45 7.98 14.84
C ASN A 16 -20.61 7.12 15.33
N GLU A 17 -21.60 6.87 14.46
CA GLU A 17 -22.71 5.95 14.77
C GLU A 17 -22.22 4.52 14.98
N MET A 18 -21.35 4.00 14.10
CA MET A 18 -20.75 2.67 14.27
C MET A 18 -19.95 2.54 15.56
N LEU A 19 -19.20 3.58 15.95
CA LEU A 19 -18.49 3.61 17.23
C LEU A 19 -19.46 3.57 18.41
N ALA A 20 -20.55 4.33 18.35
CA ALA A 20 -21.58 4.36 19.40
C ALA A 20 -22.32 3.02 19.53
N GLN A 21 -22.73 2.42 18.41
CA GLN A 21 -23.37 1.10 18.37
C GLN A 21 -22.44 0.00 18.92
N ARG A 22 -21.15 0.05 18.57
CA ARG A 22 -20.17 -0.90 19.09
C ARG A 22 -19.98 -0.76 20.61
N LYS A 23 -20.01 0.49 21.12
CA LYS A 23 -19.88 0.80 22.55
C LYS A 23 -21.10 0.39 23.38
N SER A 24 -22.32 0.46 22.82
CA SER A 24 -23.54 0.12 23.56
C SER A 24 -23.62 -1.37 23.92
N GLY A 25 -23.01 -2.24 23.12
CA GLY A 25 -22.93 -3.69 23.40
C GLY A 25 -21.84 -4.10 24.39
N MET A 26 -21.07 -3.16 24.93
CA MET A 26 -19.91 -3.43 25.80
C MET A 26 -20.21 -3.26 27.28
N ASN A 27 -19.58 -4.08 28.12
CA ASN A 27 -19.49 -3.86 29.56
C ASN A 27 -18.46 -2.76 29.91
N GLU A 28 -18.38 -2.39 31.19
CA GLU A 28 -17.54 -1.28 31.65
C GLU A 28 -16.05 -1.46 31.30
N ARG A 29 -15.49 -2.65 31.54
CA ARG A 29 -14.09 -2.96 31.23
C ARG A 29 -13.81 -2.82 29.73
N GLN A 30 -14.68 -3.38 28.90
CA GLN A 30 -14.57 -3.29 27.44
C GLN A 30 -14.68 -1.85 26.95
N ARG A 31 -15.54 -1.02 27.58
CA ARG A 31 -15.64 0.41 27.23
C ARG A 31 -14.36 1.17 27.56
N GLN A 32 -13.73 0.88 28.70
CA GLN A 32 -12.45 1.49 29.07
C GLN A 32 -11.35 1.12 28.08
N GLU A 33 -11.26 -0.15 27.68
CA GLU A 33 -10.31 -0.61 26.66
C GLU A 33 -10.61 0.01 25.27
N PHE A 34 -11.89 0.14 24.92
CA PHE A 34 -12.33 0.71 23.64
C PHE A 34 -12.17 2.23 23.55
N ALA A 35 -12.16 2.95 24.69
CA ALA A 35 -12.09 4.41 24.70
C ALA A 35 -10.87 4.96 23.94
N ARG A 36 -9.72 4.27 24.04
CA ARG A 36 -8.52 4.63 23.28
C ARG A 36 -8.72 4.45 21.77
N VAL A 37 -9.31 3.34 21.36
CA VAL A 37 -9.63 3.07 19.94
C VAL A 37 -10.61 4.11 19.40
N GLU A 38 -11.65 4.45 20.17
CA GLU A 38 -12.62 5.48 19.81
C GLU A 38 -11.95 6.84 19.59
N ALA A 39 -11.04 7.23 20.50
CA ALA A 39 -10.29 8.48 20.40
C ALA A 39 -9.35 8.49 19.19
N ASP A 40 -8.60 7.41 18.97
CA ASP A 40 -7.66 7.29 17.84
C ASP A 40 -8.39 7.36 16.49
N VAL A 41 -9.54 6.67 16.35
CA VAL A 41 -10.38 6.74 15.14
C VAL A 41 -10.89 8.16 14.91
N LYS A 42 -11.41 8.83 15.95
CA LYS A 42 -11.90 10.21 15.84
C LYS A 42 -10.79 11.19 15.47
N ALA A 43 -9.61 11.04 16.06
CA ALA A 43 -8.45 11.88 15.77
C ALA A 43 -7.93 11.68 14.33
N GLY A 44 -7.98 10.45 13.81
CA GLY A 44 -7.57 10.14 12.43
C GLY A 44 -8.59 10.51 11.35
N LEU A 45 -9.84 10.76 11.74
CA LEU A 45 -10.95 10.96 10.80
C LEU A 45 -10.72 12.10 9.78
N PRO A 46 -10.19 13.28 10.15
CA PRO A 46 -9.89 14.32 9.17
C PRO A 46 -8.91 13.88 8.08
N ALA A 47 -7.90 13.08 8.43
CA ALA A 47 -6.93 12.57 7.46
C ALA A 47 -7.56 11.55 6.51
N LEU A 48 -8.40 10.64 7.05
CA LEU A 48 -9.12 9.64 6.26
C LEU A 48 -10.16 10.27 5.32
N LEU A 49 -10.74 11.41 5.70
CA LEU A 49 -11.70 12.15 4.89
C LEU A 49 -11.04 13.20 3.97
N SER A 50 -9.72 13.34 4.02
CA SER A 50 -9.01 14.27 3.14
C SER A 50 -9.25 13.91 1.67
N PRO A 51 -9.35 14.90 0.77
CA PRO A 51 -9.55 14.65 -0.65
C PRO A 51 -8.52 13.66 -1.23
N TRP A 52 -7.26 13.80 -0.82
CA TRP A 52 -6.17 12.92 -1.24
C TRP A 52 -6.37 11.47 -0.79
N TYR A 53 -6.68 11.21 0.48
CA TYR A 53 -6.80 9.84 0.98
C TYR A 53 -8.01 9.12 0.37
N ARG A 54 -9.10 9.86 0.17
CA ARG A 54 -10.30 9.35 -0.50
C ARG A 54 -10.03 9.01 -1.96
N TYR A 55 -9.31 9.88 -2.67
CA TYR A 55 -8.84 9.57 -4.01
C TYR A 55 -7.97 8.32 -4.02
N PHE A 56 -6.97 8.24 -3.14
CA PHE A 56 -6.05 7.11 -3.02
C PHE A 56 -6.81 5.77 -2.84
N LEU A 57 -7.81 5.72 -1.95
CA LEU A 57 -8.62 4.52 -1.74
C LEU A 57 -9.49 4.16 -2.94
N ALA A 58 -10.02 5.14 -3.66
CA ALA A 58 -10.94 4.92 -4.78
C ALA A 58 -10.20 4.67 -6.11
N TYR A 59 -8.94 5.07 -6.20
CA TYR A 59 -8.18 5.02 -7.44
C TYR A 59 -7.86 3.59 -7.85
N ASN A 60 -8.33 3.21 -9.04
CA ASN A 60 -7.95 1.96 -9.69
C ASN A 60 -6.80 2.23 -10.67
N PRO A 61 -5.56 1.76 -10.42
CA PRO A 61 -4.43 2.04 -11.28
C PRO A 61 -4.42 1.24 -12.59
N ARG A 62 -5.23 0.16 -12.71
CA ARG A 62 -5.21 -0.75 -13.87
C ARG A 62 -5.42 -0.05 -15.22
N PRO A 63 -6.45 0.81 -15.42
CA PRO A 63 -6.65 1.50 -16.70
C PRO A 63 -5.51 2.47 -17.06
N THR A 64 -4.73 2.92 -16.08
CA THR A 64 -3.55 3.76 -16.32
C THR A 64 -2.35 2.89 -16.73
N LEU A 65 -2.14 1.77 -16.03
CA LEU A 65 -1.07 0.80 -16.38
C LEU A 65 -1.28 0.21 -17.78
N GLU A 66 -2.52 -0.08 -18.19
CA GLU A 66 -2.87 -0.54 -19.53
C GLU A 66 -2.49 0.44 -20.65
N LYS A 67 -2.24 1.72 -20.33
CA LYS A 67 -1.82 2.74 -21.31
C LYS A 67 -0.31 2.89 -21.40
N VAL A 68 0.46 2.25 -20.50
CA VAL A 68 1.93 2.35 -20.49
C VAL A 68 2.50 1.50 -21.61
N SER A 69 3.16 2.14 -22.58
CA SER A 69 3.76 1.48 -23.75
C SER A 69 5.29 1.44 -23.74
N ILE A 70 5.93 2.08 -22.76
CA ILE A 70 7.39 2.06 -22.57
C ILE A 70 7.84 0.82 -21.79
N PRO A 71 9.14 0.46 -21.81
CA PRO A 71 9.65 -0.63 -20.98
C PRO A 71 9.34 -0.40 -19.49
N VAL A 72 8.92 -1.45 -18.78
CA VAL A 72 8.58 -1.37 -17.34
C VAL A 72 9.39 -2.37 -16.51
N LEU A 73 9.98 -1.91 -15.42
CA LEU A 73 10.53 -2.76 -14.36
C LEU A 73 9.65 -2.60 -13.10
N ALA A 74 8.98 -3.67 -12.69
CA ALA A 74 8.19 -3.70 -11.46
C ALA A 74 8.87 -4.62 -10.43
N LEU A 75 9.19 -4.06 -9.27
CA LEU A 75 9.91 -4.74 -8.19
C LEU A 75 9.07 -4.75 -6.90
N ASN A 76 9.19 -5.80 -6.09
CA ASN A 76 8.65 -5.83 -4.72
C ASN A 76 9.55 -6.62 -3.77
N GLY A 77 9.58 -6.25 -2.49
CA GLY A 77 10.13 -7.08 -1.43
C GLY A 77 9.11 -8.11 -0.92
N GLU A 78 9.52 -9.35 -0.66
CA GLU A 78 8.62 -10.41 -0.21
C GLU A 78 8.19 -10.28 1.26
N ASN A 79 8.94 -9.52 2.07
CA ASN A 79 8.55 -9.14 3.43
C ASN A 79 7.76 -7.81 3.47
N ASP A 80 7.32 -7.29 2.32
CA ASP A 80 6.46 -6.10 2.30
C ASP A 80 5.07 -6.41 2.90
N VAL A 81 4.85 -5.92 4.12
CA VAL A 81 3.58 -6.06 4.84
C VAL A 81 2.56 -4.97 4.49
N GLN A 82 2.95 -3.97 3.69
CA GLN A 82 2.07 -2.89 3.23
C GLN A 82 1.47 -3.23 1.86
N VAL A 83 2.25 -3.86 0.98
CA VAL A 83 1.85 -4.25 -0.37
C VAL A 83 2.34 -5.67 -0.66
N ALA A 84 1.42 -6.63 -0.66
CA ALA A 84 1.74 -8.03 -0.88
C ALA A 84 2.37 -8.25 -2.27
N ALA A 85 3.62 -8.73 -2.29
CA ALA A 85 4.45 -8.80 -3.49
C ALA A 85 3.81 -9.64 -4.61
N LYS A 86 3.26 -10.80 -4.27
CA LYS A 86 2.70 -11.75 -5.23
C LYS A 86 1.50 -11.16 -5.96
N GLU A 87 0.52 -10.65 -5.23
CA GLU A 87 -0.69 -10.05 -5.77
C GLU A 87 -0.37 -8.78 -6.55
N ASN A 88 0.50 -7.93 -6.02
CA ASN A 88 0.85 -6.66 -6.65
C ASN A 88 1.55 -6.86 -8.00
N LEU A 89 2.61 -7.68 -8.04
CA LEU A 89 3.36 -7.95 -9.28
C LEU A 89 2.49 -8.67 -10.31
N ALA A 90 1.66 -9.64 -9.89
CA ALA A 90 0.77 -10.34 -10.80
C ALA A 90 -0.27 -9.40 -11.45
N LEU A 91 -0.85 -8.48 -10.67
CA LEU A 91 -1.83 -7.53 -11.19
C LEU A 91 -1.18 -6.46 -12.09
N ILE A 92 0.04 -6.01 -11.78
CA ILE A 92 0.80 -5.11 -12.67
C ILE A 92 1.08 -5.80 -14.01
N ALA A 93 1.61 -7.03 -13.99
CA ALA A 93 1.90 -7.80 -15.20
C ALA A 93 0.64 -8.01 -16.05
N ALA A 94 -0.48 -8.38 -15.43
CA ALA A 94 -1.75 -8.58 -16.13
C ALA A 94 -2.27 -7.28 -16.78
N ALA A 95 -2.15 -6.13 -16.09
CA ALA A 95 -2.56 -4.84 -16.64
C ALA A 95 -1.68 -4.42 -17.83
N LEU A 96 -0.36 -4.59 -17.74
CA LEU A 96 0.55 -4.29 -18.85
C LEU A 96 0.27 -5.18 -20.07
N GLN A 97 0.02 -6.48 -19.84
CA GLN A 97 -0.39 -7.41 -20.91
C GLN A 97 -1.71 -7.01 -21.57
N ALA A 98 -2.72 -6.64 -20.77
CA ALA A 98 -4.00 -6.16 -21.30
C ALA A 98 -3.82 -4.87 -22.14
N GLY A 99 -2.88 -4.01 -21.73
CA GLY A 99 -2.41 -2.85 -22.48
C GLY A 99 -1.57 -3.15 -23.72
N LYS A 100 -1.33 -4.43 -24.04
CA LYS A 100 -0.47 -4.92 -25.12
C LYS A 100 0.99 -4.50 -24.98
N ASN A 101 1.43 -4.15 -23.77
CA ASN A 101 2.84 -3.93 -23.48
C ASN A 101 3.48 -5.26 -23.06
N ASN A 102 4.31 -5.81 -23.95
CA ASN A 102 5.06 -7.04 -23.69
C ASN A 102 6.50 -6.77 -23.23
N ASN A 103 6.92 -5.50 -23.14
CA ASN A 103 8.25 -5.12 -22.72
C ASN A 103 8.23 -4.75 -21.24
N PHE A 104 8.11 -5.76 -20.39
CA PHE A 104 8.17 -5.56 -18.95
C PHE A 104 8.89 -6.71 -18.24
N THR A 105 9.48 -6.38 -17.11
CA THR A 105 10.11 -7.31 -16.18
C THR A 105 9.45 -7.15 -14.82
N VAL A 106 9.00 -8.25 -14.23
CA VAL A 106 8.54 -8.30 -12.83
C VAL A 106 9.50 -9.14 -12.00
N LYS A 107 9.88 -8.67 -10.81
CA LYS A 107 10.80 -9.41 -9.94
C LYS A 107 10.51 -9.13 -8.47
N SER A 108 10.39 -10.20 -7.67
CA SER A 108 10.38 -10.09 -6.21
C SER A 108 11.76 -10.35 -5.63
N PHE A 109 11.99 -9.84 -4.42
CA PHE A 109 13.21 -10.10 -3.65
C PHE A 109 12.87 -10.71 -2.30
N PRO A 110 13.39 -11.92 -2.00
CA PRO A 110 13.16 -12.54 -0.71
C PRO A 110 13.76 -11.70 0.42
N GLN A 111 13.10 -11.71 1.57
CA GLN A 111 13.56 -11.05 2.81
C GLN A 111 13.65 -9.52 2.74
N LEU A 112 13.17 -8.86 1.67
CA LEU A 112 13.15 -7.40 1.60
C LEU A 112 11.80 -6.83 2.04
N ASN A 113 11.83 -5.78 2.86
CA ASN A 113 10.63 -5.07 3.32
C ASN A 113 10.10 -4.09 2.25
N HIS A 114 9.11 -3.27 2.64
CA HIS A 114 8.50 -2.24 1.78
C HIS A 114 9.51 -1.23 1.20
N LEU A 115 10.57 -0.93 1.94
CA LEU A 115 11.62 0.03 1.54
C LEU A 115 12.76 -0.65 0.78
N PHE A 116 12.62 -1.94 0.45
CA PHE A 116 13.68 -2.78 -0.12
C PHE A 116 14.90 -2.95 0.80
N GLN A 117 14.72 -2.88 2.11
CA GLN A 117 15.77 -3.20 3.08
C GLN A 117 15.69 -4.67 3.48
N THR A 118 16.83 -5.29 3.73
CA THR A 118 16.94 -6.64 4.28
C THR A 118 16.31 -6.69 5.67
N SER A 119 15.33 -7.55 5.85
CA SER A 119 14.44 -7.54 7.02
C SER A 119 14.10 -8.95 7.48
N GLN A 120 13.73 -9.08 8.76
CA GLN A 120 13.27 -10.36 9.31
C GLN A 120 11.76 -10.49 9.26
N THR A 121 11.02 -9.43 9.64
CA THR A 121 9.54 -9.47 9.68
C THR A 121 8.88 -8.47 8.74
N GLY A 122 9.64 -7.49 8.24
CA GLY A 122 9.13 -6.43 7.37
C GLY A 122 8.28 -5.37 8.08
N LEU A 123 8.11 -5.46 9.40
CA LEU A 123 7.33 -4.50 10.18
C LEU A 123 8.02 -3.14 10.28
N LEU A 124 7.21 -2.08 10.34
CA LEU A 124 7.68 -0.68 10.42
C LEU A 124 8.67 -0.41 11.56
N LYS A 125 8.59 -1.18 12.66
CA LYS A 125 9.50 -1.07 13.80
C LYS A 125 10.97 -1.33 13.42
N GLU A 126 11.23 -2.10 12.36
CA GLU A 126 12.58 -2.41 11.89
C GLU A 126 13.19 -1.26 11.09
N TYR A 127 12.37 -0.38 10.49
CA TYR A 127 12.83 0.54 9.43
C TYR A 127 13.94 1.48 9.91
N ALA A 128 13.79 2.04 11.11
CA ALA A 128 14.77 2.96 11.70
C ALA A 128 15.96 2.24 12.36
N ALA A 129 15.84 0.92 12.59
CA ALA A 129 16.90 0.12 13.20
C ALA A 129 17.83 -0.52 12.14
N ILE A 130 17.33 -0.71 10.91
CA ILE A 130 18.12 -1.20 9.79
C ILE A 130 18.92 -0.03 9.20
N GLU A 131 20.24 -0.15 9.21
CA GLU A 131 21.16 0.86 8.64
C GLU A 131 21.11 0.90 7.11
N GLU A 132 20.87 -0.25 6.47
CA GLU A 132 20.75 -0.36 5.01
C GLU A 132 19.64 0.56 4.49
N THR A 133 19.95 1.43 3.53
CA THR A 133 18.95 2.29 2.88
C THR A 133 18.09 1.49 1.88
N MET A 134 18.74 0.68 1.06
CA MET A 134 18.14 -0.22 0.07
C MET A 134 19.14 -1.33 -0.23
N ALA A 135 18.67 -2.56 -0.39
CA ALA A 135 19.53 -3.70 -0.69
C ALA A 135 20.33 -3.48 -1.99
N PRO A 136 21.67 -3.65 -1.99
CA PRO A 136 22.50 -3.50 -3.18
C PRO A 136 22.01 -4.30 -4.38
N ALA A 137 21.49 -5.51 -4.15
CA ALA A 137 20.93 -6.38 -5.20
C ALA A 137 19.76 -5.74 -5.96
N VAL A 138 18.97 -4.87 -5.31
CA VAL A 138 17.89 -4.12 -5.95
C VAL A 138 18.46 -3.02 -6.84
N LEU A 139 19.44 -2.26 -6.34
CA LEU A 139 20.13 -1.22 -7.11
C LEU A 139 20.86 -1.80 -8.33
N GLU A 140 21.56 -2.92 -8.16
CA GLU A 140 22.22 -3.66 -9.24
C GLU A 140 21.21 -4.13 -10.28
N THR A 141 20.06 -4.69 -9.86
CA THR A 141 18.99 -5.10 -10.79
C THR A 141 18.48 -3.92 -11.60
N ILE A 142 18.24 -2.76 -10.97
CA ILE A 142 17.78 -1.55 -11.67
C ILE A 142 18.84 -1.09 -12.67
N ALA A 143 20.10 -1.00 -12.25
CA ALA A 143 21.20 -0.56 -13.10
C ALA A 143 21.41 -1.49 -14.31
N SER A 144 21.45 -2.81 -14.08
CA SER A 144 21.59 -3.79 -15.15
C SER A 144 20.42 -3.74 -16.13
N TRP A 145 19.17 -3.63 -15.64
CA TRP A 145 17.99 -3.55 -16.50
C TRP A 145 18.02 -2.29 -17.39
N ILE A 146 18.38 -1.13 -16.83
CA ILE A 146 18.55 0.10 -17.61
C ILE A 146 19.64 -0.09 -18.69
N LEU A 147 20.80 -0.62 -18.30
CA LEU A 147 21.91 -0.82 -19.23
C LEU A 147 21.53 -1.77 -20.37
N GLU A 148 20.83 -2.87 -20.07
CA GLU A 148 20.32 -3.82 -21.07
C GLU A 148 19.38 -3.17 -22.08
N LEU A 149 18.50 -2.26 -21.65
CA LEU A 149 17.60 -1.53 -22.55
C LEU A 149 18.32 -0.52 -23.46
N THR A 150 19.51 -0.05 -23.05
CA THR A 150 20.28 0.96 -23.78
C THR A 150 21.38 0.40 -24.67
N LYS A 151 21.57 -0.93 -24.69
CA LYS A 151 22.54 -1.56 -25.60
C LYS A 151 22.04 -1.43 -27.05
N THR A 152 22.57 -0.43 -27.75
CA THR A 152 22.53 -0.29 -29.22
C THR A 152 23.47 -1.24 -29.92
#